data_AF-A0A3D2ESS4-F1
#
_entry.id   AF-A0A3D2ESS4-F1
#
_cell.length_a   1.000
_cell.length_b   1.000
_cell.length_c   1.000
_cell.angle_alpha   90.00
_cell.angle_beta   90.00
_cell.angle_gamma   90.00
#
_symmetry.space_group_name_H-M   'P 1'
#
loop_
_entity.id
_entity.type
_entity.pdbx_description
1 polymer ?
#
loop_
_entity_poly.entity_id
_entity_poly.type
_entity_poly.pdbx_seq_one_letter_code
_entity_poly.pdbx_strand_id
1 'polypeptide(L)' 'MVGNMLYVNSLLLMGGIYALMCLGLNVQWGFTGLFNAGIAGFAAVGAYTYAILTTFASGMHIGG' A
#
# COMPACT_ATOMS: atom_id res chain seq x y z
N MET A 1 -27.32 1.15 2.72
CA MET A 1 -26.66 0.99 1.39
C MET A 1 -25.24 1.54 1.35
N VAL A 2 -24.95 2.71 1.94
CA VAL A 2 -23.58 3.29 2.00
C VAL A 2 -22.54 2.35 2.63
N GLY A 3 -22.88 1.62 3.71
CA GLY A 3 -21.95 0.69 4.36
C GLY A 3 -21.43 -0.42 3.43
N ASN A 4 -22.27 -0.97 2.56
CA ASN A 4 -21.87 -2.02 1.62
C ASN A 4 -20.90 -1.47 0.55
N MET A 5 -21.09 -0.22 0.12
CA MET A 5 -20.17 0.43 -0.83
C MET A 5 -18.80 0.69 -0.19
N LEU A 6 -18.77 1.16 1.06
CA LEU A 6 -17.51 1.35 1.80
C LEU A 6 -16.77 0.03 2.02
N TYR A 7 -17.50 -1.04 2.35
CA TYR A 7 -16.92 -2.37 2.52
C TYR A 7 -16.28 -2.89 1.23
N VAL A 8 -16.97 -2.79 0.09
CA VAL A 8 -16.42 -3.18 -1.22
C VAL A 8 -15.20 -2.32 -1.58
N ASN A 9 -15.24 -1.02 -1.30
CA ASN A 9 -14.10 -0.13 -1.53
C ASN A 9 -12.87 -0.55 -0.71
N SER A 10 -13.04 -0.87 0.58
CA SER A 10 -11.93 -1.35 1.43
C SER A 10 -11.35 -2.68 0.92
N LEU A 11 -12.20 -3.62 0.51
CA LEU A 11 -11.74 -4.89 -0.09
C LEU A 11 -10.98 -4.66 -1.39
N LEU A 12 -11.48 -3.80 -2.26
CA LEU A 12 -10.84 -3.50 -3.54
C LEU A 12 -9.47 -2.82 -3.36
N LEU A 13 -9.36 -1.89 -2.42
CA LEU A 13 -8.09 -1.23 -2.10
C LEU A 13 -7.06 -2.22 -1.56
N MET A 14 -7.43 -3.05 -0.57
CA MET A 14 -6.52 -4.06 -0.02
C MET A 14 -6.11 -5.09 -1.08
N GLY A 15 -7.08 -5.62 -1.83
CA GLY A 15 -6.82 -6.57 -2.91
C GLY A 15 -5.94 -5.98 -4.01
N GLY A 16 -6.18 -4.73 -4.42
CA GLY A 16 -5.40 -4.02 -5.42
C GLY A 16 -3.94 -3.81 -5.00
N ILE A 17 -3.69 -3.42 -3.75
CA ILE A 17 -2.34 -3.27 -3.21
C ILE A 17 -1.59 -4.61 -3.26
N TYR A 18 -2.21 -5.70 -2.77
CA TYR A 18 -1.57 -7.02 -2.82
C TYR A 18 -1.36 -7.53 -4.23
N ALA A 19 -2.30 -7.28 -5.15
CA ALA A 19 -2.15 -7.65 -6.56
C ALA A 19 -0.94 -6.95 -7.21
N LEU A 20 -0.77 -5.64 -6.96
CA LEU A 20 0.38 -4.88 -7.44
C LEU A 20 1.70 -5.38 -6.82
N MET A 21 1.72 -5.70 -5.53
CA MET A 21 2.90 -6.26 -4.86
C MET A 21 3.28 -7.62 -5.44
N CYS A 22 2.32 -8.52 -5.62
CA CYS A 22 2.52 -9.82 -6.25
C CYS A 22 3.03 -9.69 -7.69
N LEU A 23 2.48 -8.75 -8.47
CA LEU A 23 2.93 -8.48 -9.84
C LEU A 23 4.37 -7.99 -9.86
N GLY A 24 4.72 -6.99 -9.04
CA GLY A 24 6.08 -6.45 -8.96
C GLY A 24 7.13 -7.49 -8.55
N LEU A 25 6.82 -8.31 -7.54
CA LEU A 25 7.71 -9.40 -7.12
C LEU A 25 7.84 -10.48 -8.20
N ASN A 26 6.75 -10.87 -8.88
CA ASN A 26 6.84 -11.84 -9.98
C ASN A 26 7.65 -11.30 -11.16
N VAL A 27 7.54 -10.02 -11.48
CA VAL A 27 8.29 -9.39 -12.58
C VAL A 27 9.79 -9.34 -12.29
N GLN A 28 10.19 -8.84 -11.12
CA GLN A 28 11.62 -8.67 -10.82
C GLN A 28 12.27 -9.95 -10.32
N TRP A 29 11.62 -10.68 -9.41
CA TRP A 29 12.23 -11.88 -8.84
C TRP A 29 11.90 -13.13 -9.65
N GLY A 30 10.67 -13.26 -10.14
CA GLY A 30 10.25 -14.43 -10.91
C GLY A 30 10.82 -14.46 -12.32
N PHE A 31 10.55 -13.43 -13.13
CA PHE A 31 10.91 -13.42 -14.55
C PHE A 31 12.36 -13.04 -14.82
N THR A 32 12.89 -12.03 -14.13
CA THR A 32 14.27 -11.55 -14.39
C THR A 32 15.30 -12.09 -13.38
N GLY A 33 14.87 -12.74 -12.30
CA GLY A 33 15.75 -13.32 -11.28
C GLY A 33 16.50 -12.28 -10.44
N LEU A 34 16.15 -11.00 -10.54
CA LEU A 34 16.82 -9.89 -9.86
C LEU A 34 16.15 -9.61 -8.52
N PHE A 35 16.92 -9.74 -7.44
CA PHE A 35 16.45 -9.40 -6.10
C PHE A 35 16.36 -7.87 -5.92
N ASN A 36 15.18 -7.38 -5.58
CA ASN A 36 14.94 -5.96 -5.30
C ASN A 36 14.05 -5.80 -4.06
N ALA A 37 14.67 -5.47 -2.93
CA ALA A 37 13.95 -5.13 -1.70
C ALA A 37 13.34 -3.71 -1.71
N GLY A 38 13.72 -2.89 -2.70
CA GLY A 38 13.24 -1.53 -2.87
C GLY A 38 11.74 -1.44 -3.09
N ILE A 39 11.11 -2.46 -3.70
CA ILE A 39 9.65 -2.56 -3.82
C ILE A 39 8.96 -2.41 -2.46
N ALA A 40 9.43 -3.15 -1.44
CA ALA A 40 8.86 -3.08 -0.10
C ALA A 40 9.11 -1.70 0.55
N GLY A 41 10.29 -1.11 0.30
CA GLY A 41 10.63 0.23 0.76
C GLY A 41 9.70 1.31 0.19
N PHE A 42 9.46 1.30 -1.12
CA PHE A 42 8.55 2.26 -1.75
C PHE A 42 7.09 2.05 -1.34
N ALA A 43 6.66 0.80 -1.15
CA ALA A 43 5.33 0.51 -0.61
C ALA A 43 5.16 1.07 0.82
N ALA A 44 6.18 0.93 1.68
CA ALA A 44 6.18 1.49 3.02
C ALA A 44 6.14 3.03 3.01
N VAL A 45 6.90 3.68 2.12
CA VAL A 45 6.85 5.14 1.95
C VAL A 45 5.44 5.59 1.56
N GLY A 46 4.81 4.93 0.59
CA GLY A 46 3.43 5.24 0.18
C GLY A 46 2.41 5.08 1.32
N ALA A 47 2.52 4.00 2.10
CA ALA A 47 1.67 3.77 3.27
C ALA A 47 1.83 4.88 4.33
N TYR A 48 3.07 5.32 4.58
CA TYR A 48 3.34 6.40 5.53
C TYR A 48 2.84 7.76 5.01
N THR A 49 3.00 8.05 3.72
CA THR A 49 2.39 9.24 3.08
C THR A 49 0.87 9.23 3.23
N TYR A 50 0.22 8.09 2.99
CA TYR A 50 -1.21 7.94 3.21
C TYR A 50 -1.60 8.20 4.68
N ALA A 51 -0.83 7.67 5.64
CA ALA A 51 -1.05 7.93 7.05
C ALA A 51 -0.98 9.42 7.38
N ILE A 52 0.03 10.15 6.89
CA ILE A 52 0.14 11.61 7.07
C ILE A 52 -1.07 12.35 6.49
N LEU A 53 -1.52 11.98 5.30
CA LEU A 53 -2.59 12.68 4.60
C LEU A 53 -3.99 12.39 5.18
N THR A 54 -4.17 11.25 5.83
CA THR A 54 -5.48 10.80 6.33
C THR A 54 -5.63 10.87 7.84
N THR A 55 -4.53 10.97 8.58
CA THR A 55 -4.55 11.16 10.04
C THR A 55 -4.78 12.63 10.42
N PHE A 56 -5.27 12.85 11.64
CA PHE A 56 -5.40 14.18 12.20
C PHE A 56 -4.04 14.72 12.67
N ALA A 57 -3.82 16.03 12.51
CA ALA A 57 -2.57 16.67 12.94
C ALA A 57 -2.38 16.50 14.47
N SER A 58 -1.29 15.87 14.87
CA SER A 58 -0.89 15.72 16.27
C SER A 58 0.38 16.54 16.55
N GLY A 59 0.46 17.18 17.72
CA GLY A 59 1.59 18.04 18.09
C GLY A 59 2.87 17.28 18.49
N MET A 60 2.81 15.95 18.59
CA MET A 60 3.91 15.11 19.08
C MET A 60 4.60 14.31 17.97
N HIS A 61 3.91 14.05 16.85
CA HIS A 61 4.48 13.36 15.70
C HIS A 61 3.74 13.75 14.41
N ILE A 62 4.39 13.50 13.28
CA ILE A 62 3.81 13.60 11.94
C ILE A 62 3.47 12.21 11.44
N GLY A 63 2.25 12.05 10.90
CA GLY A 63 1.74 10.73 10.50
C GLY A 63 1.06 9.99 11.65
N GLY A 64 0.37 8.90 11.29
CA GLY A 64 -0.31 8.00 12.24
C GLY A 64 0.65 7.07 12.95
#